data_AF-A0A4S1CFM6-F1
#
_entry.id   AF-A0A4S1CFM6-F1
#
_cell.length_a   1.000
_cell.length_b   1.000
_cell.length_c   1.000
_cell.angle_alpha   90.00
_cell.angle_beta   90.00
_cell.angle_gamma   90.00
#
_symmetry.space_group_name_H-M   'P 1'
#
loop_
_entity.id
_entity.type
_entity.pdbx_description
1 polymer ?
#
loop_
_entity_poly.entity_id
_entity_poly.type
_entity_poly.pdbx_seq_one_letter_code
_entity_poly.pdbx_strand_id
1 'polypeptide(L)'
;MLHLRYKLSGKTLVVLGDCQRYYGGLATLSLYKKAAELAVPLEVIGAAISDAEQKYRNAINYDRVAIVMRNQAFKVMIDLFKNVAAYLQVVATEDDIPALLQAGLEVIAAPKKKRTTTSSPD
;
A
#
# COMPACT_ATOMS: atom_id res chain seq x y z
N MET A 1 11.52 -7.15 12.55
CA MET A 1 10.75 -7.23 11.29
C MET A 1 9.70 -6.13 11.32
N LEU A 2 9.71 -5.24 10.33
CA LEU A 2 8.76 -4.15 10.24
C LEU A 2 7.41 -4.69 9.75
N HIS A 3 6.32 -4.10 10.24
CA HIS A 3 5.00 -4.32 9.65
C HIS A 3 4.58 -3.05 8.92
N LEU A 4 4.53 -3.13 7.60
CA LEU A 4 4.18 -2.00 6.73
C LEU A 4 2.79 -2.22 6.13
N ARG A 5 1.98 -1.17 6.05
CA ARG A 5 0.72 -1.22 5.32
C ARG A 5 0.41 0.12 4.65
N TYR A 6 -0.42 0.07 3.61
CA TYR A 6 -1.10 1.25 3.09
C TYR A 6 -2.49 1.37 3.69
N LYS A 7 -2.94 2.59 3.97
CA LYS A 7 -4.29 2.84 4.47
C LYS A 7 -5.28 2.89 3.30
N LEU A 8 -5.74 1.71 2.87
CA LEU A 8 -6.59 1.55 1.68
C LEU A 8 -8.01 1.12 2.04
N SER A 9 -8.70 1.95 2.83
CA SER A 9 -10.04 1.68 3.30
C SER A 9 -10.92 2.93 3.22
N GLY A 10 -12.20 2.76 2.87
CA GLY A 10 -13.18 3.84 2.88
C GLY A 10 -13.85 4.04 1.53
N LYS A 11 -14.27 5.28 1.25
CA LYS A 11 -14.93 5.64 -0.01
C LYS A 11 -13.97 5.46 -1.18
N THR A 12 -14.48 4.95 -2.30
CA THR A 12 -13.72 4.67 -3.53
C THR A 12 -12.88 5.85 -4.00
N LEU A 13 -13.42 7.07 -3.97
CA LEU A 13 -12.69 8.30 -4.33
C LEU A 13 -11.48 8.57 -3.42
N VAL A 14 -11.65 8.32 -2.12
CA VAL A 14 -10.57 8.51 -1.12
C VAL A 14 -9.46 7.48 -1.37
N VAL A 15 -9.84 6.21 -1.55
CA VAL A 15 -8.88 5.13 -1.83
C VAL A 15 -8.09 5.41 -3.11
N LEU A 16 -8.74 5.93 -4.17
CA LEU A 16 -8.06 6.30 -5.41
C LEU A 16 -7.05 7.43 -5.19
N GLY A 17 -7.44 8.49 -4.49
CA GLY A 17 -6.54 9.61 -4.16
C GLY A 17 -5.36 9.17 -3.30
N ASP A 18 -5.59 8.30 -2.31
CA ASP A 18 -4.54 7.72 -1.49
C ASP A 18 -3.57 6.89 -2.34
N CYS A 19 -4.08 6.04 -3.25
CA CYS A 19 -3.24 5.26 -4.18
C CYS A 19 -2.37 6.13 -5.08
N GLN A 20 -2.91 7.23 -5.62
CA GLN A 20 -2.14 8.17 -6.43
C GLN A 20 -1.01 8.83 -5.62
N ARG A 21 -1.29 9.21 -4.38
CA ARG A 21 -0.27 9.75 -3.47
C ARG A 21 0.81 8.73 -3.14
N TYR A 22 0.41 7.50 -2.82
CA TYR A 22 1.33 6.41 -2.51
C TYR A 22 2.19 6.02 -3.70
N TYR A 23 1.62 6.02 -4.91
CA TYR A 23 2.38 5.83 -6.14
C TYR A 23 3.47 6.90 -6.30
N GLY A 24 3.13 8.17 -6.07
CA GLY A 24 4.12 9.26 -6.11
C GLY A 24 5.25 9.08 -5.09
N GLY A 25 4.91 8.68 -3.86
CA GLY A 25 5.91 8.38 -2.81
C GLY A 25 6.77 7.15 -3.13
N LEU A 26 6.17 6.11 -3.70
CA LEU A 26 6.89 4.91 -4.12
C LEU A 26 7.87 5.21 -5.27
N ALA A 27 7.45 6.05 -6.21
CA ALA A 27 8.27 6.50 -7.33
C ALA A 27 9.45 7.40 -6.91
N THR A 28 9.51 7.88 -5.67
CA THR A 28 10.68 8.59 -5.13
C THR A 28 11.54 7.72 -4.22
N LEU A 29 11.05 6.56 -3.79
CA LEU A 29 11.71 5.67 -2.85
C LEU A 29 12.85 4.88 -3.53
N SER A 30 14.10 5.25 -3.24
CA SER A 30 15.30 4.65 -3.83
C SER A 30 15.39 3.13 -3.64
N LEU A 31 14.96 2.62 -2.48
CA LEU A 31 15.00 1.18 -2.18
C LEU A 31 14.01 0.37 -3.01
N TYR A 32 12.94 1.00 -3.50
CA TYR A 32 12.00 0.36 -4.41
C TYR A 32 12.51 0.37 -5.86
N LYS A 33 13.11 1.49 -6.29
CA LYS A 33 13.66 1.63 -7.65
C LYS A 33 14.72 0.59 -7.98
N LYS A 34 15.62 0.31 -7.04
CA LYS A 34 16.71 -0.66 -7.22
C LYS A 34 16.23 -2.12 -7.31
N ALA A 35 14.96 -2.35 -7.02
CA ALA A 35 14.40 -3.65 -6.76
C ALA A 35 13.11 -3.93 -7.54
N ALA A 36 12.79 -3.04 -8.48
CA ALA A 36 11.58 -3.13 -9.31
C ALA A 36 11.53 -4.43 -10.14
N GLU A 37 12.67 -5.10 -10.37
CA GLU A 37 12.74 -6.40 -11.05
C GLU A 37 12.20 -7.57 -10.19
N LEU A 38 12.24 -7.46 -8.87
CA LEU A 38 11.76 -8.48 -7.92
C LEU A 38 10.40 -8.13 -7.29
N ALA A 39 9.96 -6.88 -7.46
CA ALA A 39 8.71 -6.34 -6.95
C ALA A 39 7.69 -6.10 -8.08
N VAL A 40 6.60 -5.39 -7.78
CA VAL A 40 5.62 -4.98 -8.79
C VAL A 40 6.17 -3.77 -9.56
N PRO A 41 6.31 -3.80 -10.89
CA PRO A 41 6.81 -2.64 -11.64
C PRO A 41 5.92 -1.40 -11.44
N LEU A 42 6.52 -0.21 -11.40
CA LEU A 42 5.77 1.05 -11.24
C LEU A 42 4.74 1.24 -12.36
N GLU A 43 5.06 0.80 -13.57
CA GLU A 43 4.19 0.84 -14.74
C GLU A 43 2.92 0.03 -14.52
N VAL A 44 3.02 -1.13 -13.87
CA VAL A 44 1.87 -2.00 -13.54
C VAL A 44 0.97 -1.32 -12.51
N ILE A 45 1.56 -0.66 -11.51
CA ILE A 45 0.81 0.10 -10.50
C ILE A 45 0.09 1.29 -11.14
N GLY A 46 0.80 2.06 -11.98
CA GLY A 46 0.25 3.20 -12.70
C GLY A 46 -0.89 2.82 -13.64
N ALA A 47 -0.76 1.68 -14.33
CA ALA A 47 -1.82 1.15 -15.18
C ALA A 47 -3.06 0.75 -14.37
N ALA A 48 -2.87 0.09 -13.22
CA ALA A 48 -3.99 -0.30 -12.35
C ALA A 48 -4.73 0.91 -11.74
N ILE A 49 -4.01 1.98 -11.38
CA ILE A 49 -4.61 3.24 -10.93
C ILE A 49 -5.45 3.85 -12.06
N SER A 50 -4.91 3.89 -13.27
CA SER A 50 -5.58 4.45 -14.44
C SER A 50 -6.85 3.68 -14.80
N ASP A 51 -6.81 2.34 -14.76
CA ASP A 51 -8.00 1.50 -14.96
C ASP A 51 -9.04 1.72 -13.86
N ALA A 52 -8.64 1.72 -12.58
CA ALA A 52 -9.54 1.99 -11.47
C ALA A 52 -10.23 3.36 -11.59
N GLU A 53 -9.49 4.40 -11.98
CA GLU A 53 -10.02 5.74 -12.22
C GLU A 53 -11.01 5.78 -13.40
N GLN A 54 -10.69 5.12 -14.51
CA GLN A 54 -11.59 5.01 -15.65
C GLN A 54 -12.88 4.28 -15.29
N LYS A 55 -12.78 3.13 -14.60
CA LYS A 55 -13.95 2.36 -14.17
C LYS A 55 -14.77 3.10 -13.12
N TYR A 56 -14.13 3.89 -12.25
CA TYR A 56 -14.83 4.77 -11.31
C TYR A 56 -15.71 5.79 -12.04
N ARG A 57 -15.17 6.48 -13.06
CA ARG A 57 -15.92 7.45 -13.87
C ARG A 57 -17.07 6.80 -14.63
N ASN A 58 -16.86 5.61 -15.18
CA ASN A 58 -17.90 4.91 -15.96
C ASN A 58 -19.05 4.37 -15.10
N ALA A 59 -18.79 4.06 -13.82
CA ALA A 59 -19.82 3.56 -12.91
C ALA A 59 -20.81 4.64 -12.43
N ILE A 60 -20.62 5.91 -12.79
CA ILE A 60 -21.52 7.02 -12.44
C ILE A 60 -22.91 6.84 -13.06
N ASN A 61 -23.03 6.07 -14.15
CA ASN A 61 -24.30 5.79 -14.83
C ASN A 61 -25.18 4.72 -14.15
N TYR A 62 -24.84 4.27 -12.93
CA TYR A 62 -25.59 3.27 -12.14
C TYR A 62 -25.81 1.89 -12.81
N ASP A 63 -25.06 1.59 -13.87
CA ASP A 63 -25.03 0.25 -14.46
C ASP A 63 -24.38 -0.75 -13.48
N ARG A 64 -25.10 -1.84 -13.18
CA ARG A 64 -24.62 -2.92 -12.31
C ARG A 64 -23.33 -3.54 -12.83
N VAL A 65 -23.18 -3.70 -14.15
CA VAL A 65 -21.96 -4.26 -14.74
C VAL A 65 -20.79 -3.31 -14.52
N ALA A 66 -20.97 -2.01 -14.77
CA ALA A 66 -19.95 -1.00 -14.52
C ALA A 66 -19.53 -0.93 -13.04
N ILE A 67 -20.48 -1.07 -12.10
CA ILE A 67 -20.19 -1.11 -10.66
C ILE A 67 -19.34 -2.34 -10.30
N VAL A 68 -19.66 -3.52 -10.85
CA VAL A 68 -18.88 -4.75 -10.62
C VAL A 68 -17.46 -4.59 -11.18
N MET A 69 -17.32 -4.08 -12.40
CA MET A 69 -16.00 -3.84 -12.99
C MET A 69 -15.17 -2.84 -12.18
N ARG A 70 -15.79 -1.76 -11.69
CA ARG A 70 -15.14 -0.80 -10.79
C ARG A 70 -14.64 -1.49 -9.52
N ASN A 71 -15.49 -2.26 -8.83
CA ASN A 71 -15.09 -2.93 -7.60
C ASN A 71 -13.93 -3.91 -7.83
N GLN A 72 -13.94 -4.62 -8.97
CA GLN A 72 -12.85 -5.51 -9.36
C GLN A 72 -11.54 -4.75 -9.63
N ALA A 73 -11.59 -3.63 -10.37
CA ALA A 73 -10.42 -2.80 -10.62
C ALA A 73 -9.81 -2.24 -9.33
N PHE A 74 -10.66 -1.77 -8.40
CA PHE A 74 -10.20 -1.33 -7.07
C PHE A 74 -9.57 -2.45 -6.26
N LYS A 75 -10.13 -3.66 -6.32
CA LYS A 75 -9.53 -4.82 -5.66
C LYS A 75 -8.13 -5.12 -6.20
N VAL A 76 -7.97 -5.16 -7.52
CA VAL A 76 -6.66 -5.39 -8.17
C VAL A 76 -5.66 -4.30 -7.76
N MET A 77 -6.05 -3.03 -7.85
CA MET A 77 -5.21 -1.90 -7.43
C MET A 77 -4.75 -2.05 -5.97
N ILE A 78 -5.69 -2.33 -5.05
CA ILE A 78 -5.39 -2.51 -3.62
C ILE A 78 -4.45 -3.69 -3.38
N ASP A 79 -4.67 -4.82 -4.06
CA ASP A 79 -3.84 -6.02 -3.89
C ASP A 79 -2.41 -5.79 -4.40
N LEU A 80 -2.20 -5.00 -5.46
CA LEU A 80 -0.87 -4.57 -5.88
C LEU A 80 -0.16 -3.79 -4.78
N PHE A 81 -0.81 -2.79 -4.18
CA PHE A 81 -0.22 -2.04 -3.07
C PHE A 81 0.07 -2.91 -1.84
N LYS A 82 -0.73 -3.94 -1.56
CA LYS A 82 -0.41 -4.93 -0.52
C LYS A 82 0.85 -5.72 -0.85
N ASN A 83 1.02 -6.14 -2.10
CA ASN A 83 2.22 -6.84 -2.54
C ASN A 83 3.47 -5.95 -2.43
N VAL A 84 3.34 -4.66 -2.78
CA VAL A 84 4.40 -3.66 -2.56
C VAL A 84 4.76 -3.57 -1.08
N ALA A 85 3.77 -3.44 -0.20
CA ALA A 85 4.03 -3.38 1.24
C ALA A 85 4.71 -4.66 1.76
N ALA A 86 4.27 -5.84 1.32
CA ALA A 86 4.87 -7.12 1.69
C ALA A 86 6.33 -7.22 1.23
N TYR A 87 6.63 -6.77 0.01
CA TYR A 87 8.00 -6.69 -0.50
C TYR A 87 8.86 -5.76 0.37
N LEU A 88 8.38 -4.53 0.62
CA LEU A 88 9.09 -3.55 1.43
C LEU A 88 9.33 -4.05 2.86
N GLN A 89 8.43 -4.86 3.43
CA GLN A 89 8.64 -5.47 4.76
C GLN A 89 9.83 -6.43 4.81
N VAL A 90 10.16 -7.08 3.68
CA VAL A 90 11.28 -8.03 3.59
C VAL A 90 12.60 -7.30 3.42
N VAL A 91 12.63 -6.21 2.65
CA VAL A 91 13.88 -5.54 2.25
C VAL A 91 14.23 -4.30 3.05
N ALA A 92 13.25 -3.65 3.68
CA ALA A 92 13.51 -2.42 4.42
C ALA A 92 14.13 -2.69 5.80
N THR A 93 15.03 -1.80 6.21
CA THR A 93 15.62 -1.77 7.55
C THR A 93 15.00 -0.67 8.41
N GLU A 94 15.37 -0.59 9.68
CA GLU A 94 14.89 0.48 10.58
C GLU A 94 15.32 1.88 10.11
N ASP A 95 16.44 1.99 9.41
CA ASP A 95 16.95 3.24 8.85
C ASP A 95 16.08 3.77 7.71
N ASP A 96 15.31 2.89 7.05
CA ASP A 96 14.41 3.26 5.95
C ASP A 96 13.05 3.79 6.43
N ILE A 97 12.74 3.69 7.73
CA ILE A 97 11.45 4.10 8.31
C ILE A 97 11.07 5.55 7.93
N PRO A 98 11.97 6.56 8.03
CA PRO A 98 11.61 7.93 7.66
C PRO A 98 11.20 8.06 6.19
N ALA A 99 11.90 7.36 5.29
CA ALA A 99 11.61 7.38 3.86
C ALA A 99 10.29 6.65 3.53
N LEU A 100 10.01 5.53 4.20
CA LEU A 100 8.76 4.78 4.08
C LEU A 100 7.55 5.61 4.55
N LEU A 101 7.67 6.31 5.67
CA LEU A 101 6.63 7.21 6.18
C LEU A 101 6.39 8.38 5.23
N GLN A 102 7.45 8.97 4.67
CA GLN A 102 7.34 10.02 3.65
C GLN A 102 6.67 9.51 2.36
N ALA A 103 6.93 8.26 1.97
CA ALA A 103 6.25 7.61 0.85
C ALA A 103 4.78 7.25 1.14
N GLY A 104 4.30 7.48 2.37
CA GLY A 104 2.92 7.28 2.78
C GLY A 104 2.60 5.88 3.30
N LEU A 105 3.62 5.04 3.54
CA LEU A 105 3.41 3.77 4.23
C LEU A 105 3.19 4.01 5.72
N GLU A 106 2.27 3.26 6.32
CA GLU A 106 2.15 3.18 7.77
C GLU A 106 3.10 2.09 8.29
N VAL A 107 3.97 2.47 9.24
CA VAL A 107 4.82 1.55 9.99
C VAL A 107 4.10 1.17 11.27
N ILE A 108 3.58 -0.05 11.33
CA ILE A 108 3.10 -0.64 12.57
C ILE A 108 4.33 -1.18 13.28
N ALA A 109 4.80 -0.46 14.30
CA ALA A 109 5.77 -1.03 15.22
C ALA A 109 5.17 -2.32 15.80
N ALA A 110 5.88 -3.45 15.65
CA ALA A 110 5.46 -4.67 16.32
C ALA A 110 5.25 -4.36 17.81
N PRO A 111 4.16 -4.83 18.45
CA PRO A 111 3.98 -4.59 19.87
C PRO A 111 5.22 -5.13 20.57
N LYS A 112 5.99 -4.23 21.23
CA LYS A 112 7.07 -4.66 22.10
C LYS A 112 6.43 -5.64 23.07
N LYS A 113 6.71 -6.95 22.92
CA LYS A 113 6.33 -7.96 23.92
C LYS A 113 6.80 -7.37 25.24
N LYS A 114 5.86 -6.95 26.10
CA LYS A 114 6.18 -6.56 27.47
C LYS A 114 6.89 -7.78 28.05
N ARG A 115 8.19 -7.64 28.28
CA ARG A 115 8.97 -8.63 29.00
C ARG A 115 8.40 -8.57 30.41
N THR A 116 7.53 -9.51 30.76
CA THR A 116 7.06 -9.66 32.12
C THR A 116 8.27 -10.07 32.94
N THR A 117 8.98 -9.09 33.51
CA THR A 117 9.92 -9.33 34.59
C THR A 117 9.07 -9.70 35.79
N THR A 118 8.80 -11.00 35.94
CA THR A 118 8.41 -11.55 37.23
C THR A 118 9.65 -11.48 38.12
N SER A 119 9.84 -10.34 38.79
CA SER A 119 10.68 -10.27 39.98
C SER A 119 9.90 -10.97 41.09
N SER A 120 10.21 -12.24 41.33
CA SER A 120 9.83 -12.90 42.58
C SER A 120 10.60 -12.22 43.72
N PRO A 121 9.92 -11.73 44.77
CA PRO A 121 10.58 -11.39 46.03
C PRO A 121 10.75 -12.68 46.84
N ASP A 122 11.97 -12.91 47.33
CA ASP A 122 12.25 -13.78 48.49
C ASP A 122 11.69 -13.13 49.78
#